data_AF-A0A969EC18-F1
#
_entry.id   AF-A0A969EC18-F1
#
_cell.length_a   1.000
_cell.length_b   1.000
_cell.length_c   1.000
_cell.angle_alpha   90.00
_cell.angle_beta   90.00
_cell.angle_gamma   90.00
#
_symmetry.space_group_name_H-M   'P 1'
#
loop_
_entity.id
_entity.type
_entity.pdbx_description
1 polymer ?
#
loop_
_entity_poly.entity_id
_entity_poly.type
_entity_poly.pdbx_seq_one_letter_code
_entity_poly.pdbx_strand_id
1 'polypeptide(L)' 'MVGRTKDDLKDDFLPIGFDPGDNALLMNKSNGKIYYWDSARFFPTSSDEENAFWVADSFSDLLTSLRARTLGND' A
#
# COMPACT_ATOMS: atom_id res chain seq x y z
N MET A 1 -17.42 -11.45 10.03
CA MET A 1 -16.32 -10.77 9.31
C MET A 1 -15.13 -10.84 10.24
N VAL A 2 -14.24 -11.81 10.07
CA VAL A 2 -12.99 -11.85 10.85
C VAL A 2 -12.10 -10.83 10.18
N GLY A 3 -11.97 -9.65 10.80
CA GLY A 3 -11.11 -8.60 10.26
C GLY A 3 -9.70 -9.15 10.17
N ARG A 4 -9.11 -9.15 8.98
CA ARG A 4 -7.67 -9.36 8.81
C ARG A 4 -6.98 -8.10 9.32
N THR A 5 -6.87 -8.01 10.63
CA THR A 5 -6.40 -6.84 11.36
C THR A 5 -5.02 -7.13 11.92
N LYS A 6 -4.00 -6.40 11.45
CA LYS A 6 -2.62 -6.38 11.97
C LYS A 6 -1.80 -7.68 11.89
N ASP A 7 -2.37 -8.86 12.11
CA ASP A 7 -1.58 -10.09 12.28
C ASP A 7 -0.89 -10.56 10.98
N ASP A 8 -1.45 -10.21 9.81
CA ASP A 8 -0.85 -10.51 8.50
C ASP A 8 0.17 -9.45 8.05
N LEU A 9 0.19 -8.28 8.69
CA LEU A 9 1.08 -7.19 8.33
C LEU A 9 2.37 -7.34 9.12
N LYS A 10 3.50 -7.49 8.40
CA LYS A 10 4.82 -7.49 9.04
C LYS A 10 4.95 -6.23 9.91
N ASP A 11 5.44 -6.42 11.13
CA ASP A 11 5.52 -5.38 12.16
C ASP A 11 6.18 -4.09 11.69
N ASP A 12 6.99 -4.11 10.63
CA ASP A 12 7.70 -2.96 10.07
C ASP A 12 6.83 -2.00 9.25
N PHE A 13 5.54 -2.29 9.05
CA PHE A 13 4.64 -1.45 8.27
C PHE A 13 3.63 -0.68 9.15
N LEU A 14 3.35 0.56 8.74
CA LEU A 14 2.26 1.38 9.24
C LEU A 14 1.22 1.54 8.12
N PRO A 15 -0.04 1.11 8.32
CA PRO A 15 -1.12 1.45 7.39
C PRO A 15 -1.37 2.95 7.37
N ILE A 16 -1.42 3.55 6.18
CA ILE A 16 -1.65 4.99 5.96
C ILE A 16 -2.90 5.27 5.11
N GLY A 17 -3.58 4.22 4.65
CA GLY A 17 -4.85 4.32 3.94
C GLY A 17 -5.38 2.94 3.61
N PHE A 18 -6.71 2.83 3.46
CA PHE A 18 -7.39 1.60 3.07
C PHE A 18 -8.29 1.89 1.88
N ASP A 19 -8.39 0.92 0.97
CA ASP A 19 -9.45 0.94 -0.04
C ASP A 19 -10.69 0.17 0.45
N PRO A 20 -11.85 0.31 -0.22
CA PRO A 20 -13.08 -0.40 0.17
C PRO A 20 -13.00 -1.94 0.05
N GLY A 21 -11.94 -2.48 -0.56
CA GLY A 21 -11.70 -3.92 -0.71
C GLY A 21 -10.82 -4.51 0.39
N ASP A 22 -10.59 -3.78 1.49
CA ASP A 22 -9.69 -4.13 2.58
C ASP A 22 -8.21 -4.25 2.14
N ASN A 23 -7.82 -3.67 1.00
CA ASN A 23 -6.40 -3.47 0.67
C ASN A 23 -5.89 -2.21 1.37
N ALA A 24 -4.57 -2.10 1.51
CA ALA A 24 -3.98 -0.97 2.24
C ALA A 24 -2.81 -0.32 1.50
N LEU A 25 -2.68 1.00 1.66
CA LEU A 25 -1.41 1.67 1.50
C LEU A 25 -0.63 1.55 2.81
N LEU A 26 0.60 1.10 2.72
CA LEU A 26 1.50 0.89 3.83
C LEU A 26 2.72 1.81 3.69
N MET A 27 3.21 2.34 4.81
CA MET A 27 4.50 2.97 4.91
C MET A 27 5.44 2.08 5.71
N ASN A 28 6.61 1.76 5.17
CA ASN A 28 7.65 1.06 5.92
C ASN A 28 8.27 2.02 6.96
N LYS A 29 8.22 1.63 8.24
CA LYS A 29 8.69 2.47 9.37
C LYS A 29 10.19 2.72 9.36
N SER A 30 10.99 1.85 8.75
CA SER A 30 12.45 1.96 8.75
C SER A 30 12.99 2.92 7.69
N ASN A 31 12.32 3.02 6.54
CA ASN A 31 12.84 3.74 5.38
C ASN A 31 11.84 4.72 4.74
N GLY A 32 10.59 4.78 5.22
CA GLY A 32 9.57 5.70 4.73
C GLY A 32 8.99 5.36 3.34
N LYS A 33 9.42 4.26 2.72
CA LYS A 33 8.90 3.83 1.42
C LYS A 33 7.44 3.41 1.51
N ILE A 34 6.71 3.63 0.43
CA ILE A 34 5.29 3.34 0.33
C ILE A 34 5.06 2.08 -0.48
N TYR A 35 4.15 1.24 0.03
CA TYR A 35 3.74 -0.01 -0.57
C TYR A 35 2.23 -0.08 -0.67
N TYR A 36 1.73 -0.81 -1.67
CA TYR A 36 0.35 -1.26 -1.75
C TYR A 36 0.28 -2.73 -1.31
N TRP A 37 -0.60 -3.03 -0.37
CA TRP A 37 -0.84 -4.35 0.15
C TRP A 37 -2.10 -4.95 -0.49
N ASP A 38 -1.89 -5.92 -1.37
CA ASP A 38 -2.94 -6.68 -2.04
C ASP A 38 -3.44 -7.81 -1.14
N SER A 39 -4.30 -7.46 -0.18
CA SER A 39 -4.91 -8.42 0.74
C SER A 39 -5.94 -9.31 0.03
N ALA A 40 -6.53 -8.80 -1.07
CA ALA A 40 -7.54 -9.48 -1.87
C ALA A 40 -6.98 -10.52 -2.85
N ARG A 41 -5.65 -10.63 -3.00
CA ARG A 41 -4.99 -11.54 -3.97
C ARG A 41 -5.41 -11.25 -5.41
N PHE A 42 -5.62 -9.99 -5.75
CA PHE A 42 -6.00 -9.62 -7.10
C PHE A 42 -4.85 -9.81 -8.10
N PHE A 43 -3.61 -9.53 -7.70
CA PHE A 43 -2.47 -9.70 -8.59
C PHE A 43 -2.02 -11.16 -8.68
N PRO A 44 -1.72 -11.69 -9.88
CA PRO A 44 -1.26 -13.07 -10.05
C PRO A 44 0.01 -13.43 -9.29
N THR A 45 0.83 -12.42 -8.97
CA THR A 45 2.09 -12.58 -8.24
C THR A 45 1.93 -12.54 -6.72
N SER A 46 0.73 -12.29 -6.21
CA SER A 46 0.48 -12.19 -4.77
C SER A 46 0.48 -13.59 -4.11
N SER A 47 1.34 -13.81 -3.12
CA SER A 47 1.38 -15.03 -2.27
C SER A 47 1.30 -14.71 -0.78
N ASP A 48 1.02 -15.71 0.06
CA ASP A 48 0.96 -15.56 1.53
C ASP A 48 2.16 -14.83 2.13
N GLU A 49 3.33 -14.96 1.52
CA GLU A 49 4.57 -14.34 1.93
C GLU A 49 4.86 -13.00 1.23
N GLU A 50 4.33 -12.80 0.02
CA GLU A 50 4.64 -11.69 -0.87
C GLU A 50 3.38 -11.07 -1.50
N ASN A 51 2.84 -10.02 -0.88
CA ASN A 51 1.73 -9.24 -1.43
C ASN A 51 1.79 -7.75 -1.12
N ALA A 52 2.97 -7.26 -0.73
CA ALA A 52 3.25 -5.84 -0.59
C ALA A 52 4.11 -5.38 -1.78
N PHE A 53 3.55 -4.51 -2.60
CA PHE A 53 4.17 -4.00 -3.83
C PHE A 53 4.64 -2.58 -3.61
N TRP A 54 5.91 -2.29 -3.92
CA TRP A 54 6.43 -0.93 -3.83
C TRP A 54 5.71 0.01 -4.80
N VAL A 55 5.34 1.21 -4.33
CA VAL A 55 4.65 2.22 -5.16
C VAL A 55 5.31 3.59 -5.14
N ALA A 56 6.08 3.93 -4.11
CA ALA A 56 6.84 5.18 -4.05
C ALA A 56 8.00 5.10 -3.05
N ASP A 57 9.05 5.90 -3.26
CA ASP A 57 10.19 5.96 -2.33
C ASP A 57 9.91 6.79 -1.07
N SER A 58 8.89 7.66 -1.11
CA SER A 58 8.43 8.42 0.05
C SER A 58 6.96 8.81 -0.07
N PHE A 59 6.36 9.25 1.04
CA PHE A 59 5.00 9.80 1.02
C PHE A 59 4.90 11.06 0.15
N SER A 60 5.95 11.88 0.11
CA SER A 60 6.01 13.07 -0.76
C SER A 60 6.02 12.70 -2.25
N ASP A 61 6.73 11.64 -2.63
CA ASP A 61 6.77 11.16 -4.02
C ASP A 61 5.40 10.60 -4.45
N LEU A 62 4.71 9.90 -3.54
CA LEU A 62 3.33 9.46 -3.75
C LEU A 62 2.42 10.66 -4.04
N LEU A 63 2.42 11.68 -3.17
CA LEU A 63 1.57 12.87 -3.33
C LEU A 63 1.90 13.64 -4.61
N THR A 64 3.18 13.75 -4.97
CA THR A 64 3.62 14.39 -6.21
C THR A 64 3.09 13.65 -7.44
N SER A 65 3.17 12.31 -7.44
CA SER A 65 2.68 11.46 -8.52
C SER A 65 1.15 11.54 -8.66
N LEU A 66 0.43 11.54 -7.54
CA LEU A 66 -1.02 11.72 -7.54
C LEU A 66 -1.42 13.10 -8.08
N ARG A 67 -0.77 14.17 -7.61
CA ARG A 67 -1.01 15.54 -8.08
C ARG A 67 -0.78 15.67 -9.59
N ALA A 68 0.29 15.09 -10.12
CA ALA A 68 0.56 15.10 -11.57
C ALA A 68 -0.55 14.42 -12.37
N ARG A 69 -1.13 13.33 -11.85
CA ARG A 69 -2.26 12.64 -12.48
C ARG A 69 -3.58 13.41 -12.38
N THR A 70 -3.80 14.16 -11.30
CA THR A 70 -5.04 14.95 -11.11
C THR A 70 -5.04 16.26 -11.88
N LEU A 71 -3.85 16.82 -12.19
CA LEU A 71 -3.70 18.09 -12.92
C LEU A 71 -3.36 17.89 -14.42
N GLY A 72 -3.10 16.67 -14.85
CA GLY A 72 -2.90 16.32 -16.26
C GLY A 72 -4.20 15.82 -16.89
N ASN A 73 -5.17 16.73 -17.06
CA ASN A 73 -6.30 16.65 -18.00
C ASN A 73 -7.06 17.98 -17.93
N ASP A 74 -6.61 18.96 -18.72
CA ASP A 74 -7.42 19.98 -19.39
C ASP A 74 -6.76 20.26 -20.76
#